data_AF-A0A108U958-F1
#
_entry.id   AF-A0A108U958-F1
#
_cell.length_a   1.000
_cell.length_b   1.000
_cell.length_c   1.000
_cell.angle_alpha   90.00
_cell.angle_beta   90.00
_cell.angle_gamma   90.00
#
_symmetry.space_group_name_H-M   'P 1'
#
loop_
_entity.id
_entity.type
_entity.pdbx_description
1 polymer ?
#
loop_
_entity_poly.entity_id
_entity_poly.type
_entity_poly.pdbx_seq_one_letter_code
_entity_poly.pdbx_strand_id
1 'polypeptide(L)' 'MTTRLQLDIELDRLEQMLPHWRETMRHEAQFWPQFRALLEPIVEDLDRDDRQYVEARVARMLTLNGCDPGKRHGEGW' A
#
# COMPACT_ATOMS: atom_id res chain seq x y z
N MET A 1 5.32 -6.92 18.20
CA MET A 1 6.49 -7.37 17.40
C MET A 1 6.00 -8.14 16.18
N THR A 2 5.57 -7.39 15.16
CA THR A 2 5.31 -7.96 13.83
C THR A 2 6.67 -8.29 13.20
N THR A 3 6.88 -9.53 12.79
CA THR A 3 8.13 -9.91 12.13
C THR A 3 8.11 -9.47 10.66
N ARG A 4 9.27 -9.24 10.05
CA ARG A 4 9.37 -8.93 8.61
C ARG A 4 8.63 -9.94 7.71
N LEU A 5 8.56 -11.20 8.14
CA LEU A 5 7.79 -12.23 7.44
C LEU A 5 6.27 -11.97 7.49
N GLN A 6 5.73 -11.55 8.65
CA GLN A 6 4.33 -11.18 8.75
C GLN A 6 4.01 -9.96 7.87
N LEU A 7 4.89 -8.95 7.86
CA LEU A 7 4.74 -7.79 6.99
C LEU A 7 4.73 -8.17 5.51
N ASP A 8 5.64 -9.05 5.08
CA ASP A 8 5.67 -9.48 3.69
C ASP A 8 4.40 -10.27 3.31
N ILE A 9 3.84 -11.08 4.23
CA ILE A 9 2.56 -11.77 4.02
C ILE A 9 1.40 -10.77 3.90
N GLU A 10 1.33 -9.76 4.76
CA GLU A 10 0.26 -8.75 4.70
C GLU A 10 0.36 -7.90 3.43
N LEU A 11 1.58 -7.52 3.04
CA LEU A 11 1.83 -6.76 1.81
C LEU A 11 1.59 -7.60 0.55
N ASP A 12 1.92 -8.89 0.55
CA ASP A 12 1.61 -9.80 -0.55
C ASP A 12 0.09 -9.96 -0.73
N ARG A 13 -0.66 -10.11 0.38
CA ARG A 13 -2.13 -10.09 0.32
C ARG A 13 -2.67 -8.79 -0.25
N LEU A 14 -2.10 -7.65 0.19
CA LEU A 14 -2.47 -6.34 -0.33
C LEU A 14 -2.19 -6.23 -1.84
N GLU A 15 -1.03 -6.72 -2.30
CA GLU A 15 -0.64 -6.77 -3.71
C GLU A 15 -1.60 -7.61 -4.55
N GLN A 16 -2.01 -8.78 -4.06
CA GLN A 16 -2.97 -9.65 -4.75
C GLN A 16 -4.37 -9.01 -4.86
N MET A 17 -4.74 -8.11 -3.95
CA MET A 17 -6.02 -7.40 -4.00
C MET A 17 -6.03 -6.24 -5.01
N LEU A 18 -4.86 -5.66 -5.32
CA LEU A 18 -4.75 -4.54 -6.26
C LEU A 18 -5.35 -4.78 -7.65
N PRO A 19 -5.07 -5.88 -8.36
CA PRO A 19 -5.68 -6.12 -9.68
C PRO A 19 -7.21 -6.20 -9.58
N HIS A 20 -7.73 -6.86 -8.56
CA HIS A 20 -9.18 -6.95 -8.34
C HIS A 20 -9.81 -5.57 -8.06
N TRP A 21 -9.14 -4.72 -7.27
CA TRP A 21 -9.56 -3.34 -7.05
C TRP A 21 -9.47 -2.49 -8.30
N ARG A 22 -8.48 -2.70 -9.18
CA ARG A 22 -8.42 -1.99 -10.47
C ARG A 22 -9.56 -2.37 -11.41
N GLU A 23 -10.01 -3.62 -11.37
CA GLU A 23 -11.15 -4.07 -12.18
C GLU A 23 -12.49 -3.56 -11.62
N THR A 24 -12.65 -3.55 -10.30
CA THR A 24 -13.91 -3.19 -9.63
C THR A 24 -14.04 -1.69 -9.35
N MET A 25 -12.95 -1.02 -8.98
CA MET A 25 -12.91 0.40 -8.64
C MET A 25 -12.32 1.21 -9.80
N ARG A 26 -13.20 1.59 -10.73
CA ARG A 26 -12.86 2.51 -11.84
C ARG A 26 -12.47 3.92 -11.37
N HIS A 27 -12.73 4.28 -10.11
CA HIS A 27 -12.42 5.60 -9.56
C HIS A 27 -11.27 5.53 -8.55
N GLU A 28 -10.13 6.11 -8.92
CA GLU A 28 -8.95 6.26 -8.04
C GLU A 28 -9.28 6.93 -6.70
N ALA A 29 -10.30 7.80 -6.67
CA ALA A 29 -10.80 8.45 -5.46
C ALA A 29 -11.33 7.48 -4.38
N GLN A 30 -11.77 6.28 -4.75
CA GLN A 30 -12.23 5.25 -3.81
C GLN A 30 -11.13 4.22 -3.47
N PHE A 31 -10.15 4.08 -4.36
CA PHE A 31 -9.01 3.18 -4.19
C PHE A 31 -8.10 3.64 -3.03
N TRP A 32 -7.66 4.90 -3.04
CA TRP A 32 -6.72 5.42 -2.05
C TRP A 32 -7.22 5.39 -0.60
N PRO A 33 -8.47 5.77 -0.27
CA PRO A 33 -8.94 5.69 1.11
C PRO A 33 -9.00 4.24 1.62
N GLN A 34 -9.39 3.28 0.77
CA GLN A 34 -9.39 1.85 1.16
C GLN A 34 -7.96 1.31 1.31
N PHE A 35 -7.08 1.67 0.39
CA PHE A 35 -5.68 1.29 0.45
C PHE A 35 -4.99 1.84 1.71
N ARG A 36 -5.19 3.12 2.03
CA ARG A 36 -4.65 3.75 3.24
C ARG A 36 -5.23 3.09 4.50
N ALA A 37 -6.52 2.80 4.54
CA ALA A 37 -7.15 2.14 5.69
C ALA A 37 -6.61 0.74 5.97
N LEU A 38 -6.19 -0.01 4.94
CA LEU A 38 -5.50 -1.30 5.14
C LEU A 38 -4.02 -1.15 5.47
N LEU A 39 -3.35 -0.12 4.96
CA LEU A 39 -1.93 0.10 5.19
C LEU A 39 -1.64 0.69 6.58
N GLU A 40 -2.50 1.58 7.08
CA GLU A 40 -2.36 2.25 8.38
C GLU A 40 -2.10 1.28 9.55
N PRO A 41 -2.91 0.22 9.77
CA PRO A 41 -2.65 -0.73 10.84
C PRO A 41 -1.36 -1.55 10.64
N ILE A 42 -0.89 -1.71 9.40
CA ILE A 42 0.36 -2.41 9.08
C ILE A 42 1.57 -1.55 9.50
N VAL A 43 1.47 -0.22 9.37
CA VAL A 43 2.59 0.72 9.63
C VAL A 43 2.53 1.42 11.00
N GLU A 44 1.42 1.33 11.72
CA GLU A 44 1.19 1.97 13.02
C GLU A 44 2.14 1.44 14.11
N ASP A 45 2.35 0.12 14.17
CA ASP A 45 3.21 -0.55 15.18
C ASP A 45 4.64 -0.81 14.70
N LEU A 46 5.07 -0.19 13.59
CA LEU A 46 6.39 -0.44 13.01
C LEU A 46 7.48 0.49 13.53
N ASP A 47 8.65 -0.09 13.78
CA ASP A 47 9.88 0.67 13.95
C ASP A 47 10.25 1.39 12.65
N ARG A 48 11.14 2.39 12.75
CA ARG A 48 11.54 3.22 11.61
C ARG A 48 12.13 2.39 10.47
N ASP A 49 12.91 1.35 10.79
CA ASP A 49 13.53 0.49 9.78
C ASP A 49 12.48 -0.34 9.00
N ASP A 50 11.55 -0.98 9.72
CA ASP A 50 10.47 -1.75 9.11
C ASP A 50 9.51 -0.83 8.33
N ARG A 51 9.26 0.39 8.81
CA ARG A 51 8.47 1.39 8.09
C ARG A 51 9.10 1.72 6.73
N GLN A 52 10.40 2.02 6.70
CA GLN A 52 11.09 2.31 5.43
C GLN A 52 11.05 1.12 4.47
N TYR A 53 11.17 -0.10 4.99
CA TYR A 53 11.01 -1.32 4.20
C TYR A 53 9.61 -1.44 3.59
N VAL A 54 8.57 -1.26 4.40
CA VAL A 54 7.17 -1.32 3.96
C VAL A 54 6.88 -0.23 2.94
N GLU A 55 7.31 1.01 3.16
CA GLU A 55 7.14 2.11 2.21
C GLU A 55 7.77 1.80 0.85
N ALA A 56 9.01 1.30 0.83
CA ALA A 56 9.69 0.92 -0.40
C ALA A 56 8.99 -0.25 -1.12
N ARG A 57 8.53 -1.26 -0.37
CA ARG A 57 7.80 -2.42 -0.90
C ARG A 57 6.46 -1.98 -1.51
N VAL A 58 5.72 -1.12 -0.81
CA VAL A 58 4.44 -0.55 -1.26
C VAL A 58 4.62 0.30 -2.50
N ALA A 59 5.61 1.19 -2.55
CA ALA A 59 5.87 2.01 -3.74
C ALA A 59 6.16 1.13 -4.96
N ARG A 60 6.95 0.06 -4.79
CA ARG A 60 7.24 -0.91 -5.84
C ARG A 60 5.98 -1.64 -6.30
N MET A 61 5.18 -2.16 -5.36
CA MET A 61 3.92 -2.85 -5.63
C MET A 61 2.97 -1.95 -6.43
N LEU A 62 2.76 -0.71 -6.01
CA LEU A 62 1.89 0.24 -6.69
C LEU A 62 2.39 0.54 -8.11
N THR A 63 3.70 0.78 -8.27
CA THR A 63 4.33 1.01 -9.58
C THR A 63 4.12 -0.18 -10.52
N LEU A 64 4.35 -1.42 -10.05
CA LEU A 64 4.14 -2.64 -10.83
C LEU A 64 2.67 -2.82 -11.22
N ASN A 65 1.77 -2.42 -10.34
CA ASN A 65 0.33 -2.43 -10.58
C ASN A 65 -0.17 -1.18 -11.30
N GLY A 66 0.70 -0.33 -11.87
CA GLY A 66 0.33 0.85 -12.63
C GLY A 66 -0.47 1.89 -11.83
N CYS A 67 -0.38 1.85 -10.50
CA CYS A 67 -0.95 2.83 -9.60
C CYS A 67 0.16 3.81 -9.21
N ASP A 68 0.05 5.05 -9.66
CA ASP A 68 1.08 6.05 -9.40
C ASP A 68 0.68 6.89 -8.17
N PRO A 69 1.39 6.78 -7.04
CA PRO A 69 1.11 7.58 -5.84
C PRO A 69 1.37 9.08 -6.03
N GLY A 70 2.13 9.47 -7.07
CA GLY A 70 2.50 10.85 -7.40
C GLY A 70 1.55 11.55 -8.38
N LYS A 71 0.65 10.82 -9.05
CA LYS A 71 -0.47 11.35 -9.84
C LYS A 71 -1.57 11.94 -8.96
N ARG A 72 -1.45 11.80 -7.64
CA ARG A 72 -2.19 12.57 -6.64
C ARG A 72 -1.80 14.04 -6.82
N HIS A 73 -2.68 14.74 -7.51
CA HIS A 73 -2.74 16.20 -7.56
C HIS A 73 -2.33 16.83 -6.21
N GLY A 74 -1.12 17.38 -6.15
CA GLY A 74 -0.83 18.63 -5.44
C GLY A 74 -0.82 18.70 -3.90
N GLU A 75 -1.07 17.67 -3.10
CA GLU A 75 -0.97 17.80 -1.63
C GLU A 75 -0.40 16.54 -0.95
N GLY A 76 0.55 16.77 -0.03
CA GLY A 76 1.40 15.77 0.60
C GLY A 76 0.68 14.66 1.35
N TRP A 77 1.42 13.55 1.53
CA TRP A 77 0.99 12.33 2.20
C TRP A 77 0.70 12.54 3.68
#